data_AF-A0A1M7JUL4-F1
#
_entry.id   AF-A0A1M7JUL4-F1
#
_cell.length_a   1.000
_cell.length_b   1.000
_cell.length_c   1.000
_cell.angle_alpha   90.00
_cell.angle_beta   90.00
_cell.angle_gamma   90.00
#
_symmetry.space_group_name_H-M   'P 1'
#
loop_
_entity.id
_entity.type
_entity.pdbx_description
1 polymer ?
#
loop_
_entity_poly.entity_id
_entity_poly.type
_entity_poly.pdbx_seq_one_letter_code
_entity_poly.pdbx_strand_id
1 'polypeptide(L)'
;MSEEQIDLLDWLAAHPIASPEVMLFPGEDATGVQGVAPVLLTRADPSCNMHRFYGLELATSLFGECGVVRHWGRIGTSGRSRTEWFNEPQQAEAAFLILLRAKRRRGYAP
;
A
#
# COMPACT_ATOMS: atom_id res chain seq x y z
N MET A 1 22.45 16.07 4.42
CA MET A 1 22.53 14.68 3.94
C MET A 1 21.11 14.17 3.82
N SER A 2 20.56 14.46 2.64
CA SER A 2 19.28 14.02 2.13
C SER A 2 19.47 12.61 1.57
N GLU A 3 19.01 11.61 2.30
CA GLU A 3 18.87 10.22 1.84
C GLU A 3 17.42 9.87 2.19
N GLU A 4 16.51 10.39 1.37
CA GLU A 4 15.88 9.60 0.29
C GLU A 4 15.04 8.51 0.96
N GLN A 5 13.79 8.87 1.25
CA GLN A 5 12.67 8.23 0.56
C GLN A 5 12.96 6.74 0.40
N ILE A 6 12.36 5.92 1.28
CA ILE A 6 12.25 4.48 1.04
C ILE A 6 11.91 4.32 -0.42
N ASP A 7 12.89 3.82 -1.18
CA ASP A 7 12.83 3.80 -2.62
C ASP A 7 11.62 2.92 -2.96
N LEU A 8 10.59 3.55 -3.54
CA LEU A 8 9.36 2.88 -3.92
C LEU A 8 9.68 1.66 -4.79
N LEU A 9 10.79 1.72 -5.54
CA LEU A 9 11.32 0.64 -6.37
C LEU A 9 11.96 -0.49 -5.53
N ASP A 10 12.66 -0.16 -4.44
CA ASP A 10 13.27 -1.16 -3.53
C ASP A 10 12.19 -1.86 -2.68
N TRP A 11 11.12 -1.15 -2.32
CA TRP A 11 9.93 -1.75 -1.68
C TRP A 11 9.15 -2.68 -2.62
N LEU A 12 8.96 -2.28 -3.88
CA LEU A 12 8.34 -3.11 -4.93
C LEU A 12 9.19 -4.37 -5.23
N ALA A 13 10.52 -4.26 -5.17
CA ALA A 13 11.43 -5.38 -5.39
C ALA A 13 11.50 -6.36 -4.20
N ALA A 14 11.35 -5.88 -2.96
CA ALA A 14 11.48 -6.70 -1.74
C ALA A 14 10.20 -7.48 -1.35
N HIS A 15 9.07 -7.25 -2.02
CA HIS A 15 7.82 -8.01 -1.86
C HIS A 15 7.49 -8.73 -3.17
N PRO A 16 8.04 -9.93 -3.42
CA PRO A 16 7.58 -10.75 -4.51
C PRO A 16 6.11 -11.09 -4.22
N ILE A 17 5.24 -10.51 -5.04
CA ILE A 17 3.81 -10.77 -5.12
C ILE A 17 3.58 -12.27 -4.91
N ALA A 18 2.81 -12.62 -3.88
CA ALA A 18 2.35 -13.99 -3.73
C ALA A 18 1.50 -14.35 -4.95
N SER A 19 2.01 -15.31 -5.72
CA SER A 19 1.46 -15.98 -6.90
C SER A 19 1.65 -15.31 -8.28
N PRO A 20 2.11 -16.12 -9.29
CA PRO A 20 2.34 -15.72 -10.68
C PRO A 20 1.05 -15.48 -11.49
N GLU A 21 -0.07 -15.30 -10.82
CA GLU A 21 -1.37 -15.00 -11.45
C GLU A 21 -1.62 -13.48 -11.56
N VAL A 22 -0.75 -12.64 -10.99
CA VAL A 22 -0.69 -11.21 -11.33
C VAL A 22 0.12 -11.05 -12.61
N MET A 23 -0.52 -11.32 -13.75
CA MET A 23 -0.08 -10.82 -15.05
C MET A 23 -1.31 -10.48 -15.89
N LEU A 24 -1.60 -9.18 -15.99
CA LEU A 24 -1.66 -8.49 -17.28
C LEU A 24 -1.77 -6.97 -17.07
N PHE A 25 -0.68 -6.26 -17.32
CA PHE A 25 -0.77 -5.10 -18.22
C PHE A 25 -0.19 -5.63 -19.54
N PRO A 26 -1.01 -5.79 -20.60
CA PRO A 26 -1.21 -4.66 -21.51
C PRO A 26 -2.65 -4.59 -22.06
N GLY A 27 -3.13 -3.37 -22.28
CA GLY A 27 -4.40 -3.12 -22.95
C GLY A 27 -5.03 -1.82 -22.48
N GLU A 28 -4.87 -0.79 -23.30
CA GLU A 28 -5.73 0.39 -23.31
C GLU A 28 -7.22 -0.02 -23.25
N ASP A 29 -7.96 0.80 -22.48
CA ASP A 29 -9.41 1.02 -22.49
C ASP A 29 -10.36 -0.07 -21.93
N ALA A 30 -11.05 0.30 -20.82
CA ALA A 30 -12.51 0.51 -20.78
C ALA A 30 -13.16 0.31 -19.39
N THR A 31 -12.40 -0.04 -18.34
CA THR A 31 -12.96 -0.15 -16.97
C THR A 31 -12.20 0.80 -16.05
N GLY A 32 -12.71 2.03 -15.94
CA GLY A 32 -12.10 3.14 -15.21
C GLY A 32 -12.09 2.95 -13.69
N VAL A 33 -11.24 2.06 -13.18
CA VAL A 33 -10.72 2.22 -11.83
C VAL A 33 -9.55 3.18 -11.98
N GLN A 34 -9.77 4.45 -11.62
CA GLN A 34 -8.65 5.38 -11.48
C GLN A 34 -7.72 4.78 -10.44
N GLY A 35 -6.61 4.19 -10.89
CA GLY A 35 -5.68 3.47 -10.04
C GLY A 35 -5.19 4.40 -8.95
N VAL A 36 -5.70 4.22 -7.73
CA VAL A 36 -5.21 4.96 -6.58
C VAL A 36 -3.76 4.53 -6.41
N ALA A 37 -2.84 5.47 -6.65
CA ALA A 37 -1.43 5.19 -6.52
C ALA A 37 -1.13 4.62 -5.14
N PRO A 38 -0.23 3.61 -5.03
CA PRO A 38 0.18 3.09 -3.74
C PRO A 38 0.74 4.23 -2.88
N VAL A 39 0.34 4.26 -1.61
CA VAL A 39 0.75 5.29 -0.66
C VAL A 39 1.64 4.65 0.39
N LEU A 40 2.88 5.11 0.44
CA LEU A 40 3.77 4.85 1.57
C LEU A 40 3.65 5.99 2.57
N LEU A 41 3.47 5.66 3.84
CA LEU A 41 3.52 6.63 4.93
C LEU A 41 4.60 6.23 5.92
N THR A 42 5.35 7.19 6.42
CA THR A 42 6.35 7.00 7.46
C THR A 42 5.96 7.74 8.74
N ARG A 43 6.42 7.23 9.87
CA ARG A 43 6.36 7.92 11.15
C ARG A 43 7.69 7.74 11.87
N ALA A 44 8.36 8.87 12.09
CA ALA A 44 9.58 8.98 12.86
C ALA A 44 9.32 9.79 14.13
N ASP A 45 9.60 9.21 15.29
CA ASP A 45 9.61 9.90 16.58
C ASP A 45 10.87 9.46 17.36
N PRO A 46 11.91 10.30 17.37
CA PRO A 46 13.18 10.01 18.04
C PRO A 46 13.01 9.84 19.55
N SER A 47 12.06 10.56 20.16
CA SER A 47 11.84 10.52 21.61
C SER A 47 11.34 9.15 22.10
N CYS A 48 10.72 8.39 21.19
CA CYS A 48 10.14 7.08 21.46
C CYS A 48 10.85 5.93 20.72
N ASN A 49 12.03 6.14 20.13
CA ASN A 49 12.73 5.18 19.26
C ASN A 49 11.79 4.53 18.20
N MET A 50 10.93 5.37 17.62
CA MET A 50 9.86 4.94 16.73
C MET A 50 10.20 5.35 15.31
N HIS A 51 10.58 4.36 14.49
CA HIS A 51 10.87 4.54 13.08
C HIS A 51 10.11 3.45 12.30
N ARG A 52 8.91 3.80 11.81
CA ARG A 52 7.95 2.85 11.25
C ARG A 52 7.43 3.32 9.90
N PHE A 53 7.09 2.37 9.05
CA PHE A 53 6.38 2.63 7.80
C PHE A 53 4.98 2.00 7.82
N TYR A 54 4.13 2.48 6.93
CA TYR A 54 2.81 1.98 6.65
C TYR A 54 2.51 2.18 5.15
N GLY A 55 2.62 1.12 4.37
CA GLY A 55 2.24 1.05 2.95
C GLY A 55 0.77 0.66 2.79
N LEU A 56 0.11 1.29 1.81
CA LEU A 56 -1.28 1.07 1.48
C LEU A 56 -1.44 1.04 -0.05
N GLU A 57 -2.11 0.02 -0.57
CA GLU A 57 -2.31 -0.18 -2.01
C GLU A 57 -3.69 -0.78 -2.28
N LEU A 58 -4.27 -0.47 -3.44
CA LEU A 58 -5.44 -1.17 -3.97
C LEU A 58 -5.00 -2.26 -4.94
N ALA A 59 -5.42 -3.49 -4.69
CA ALA A 59 -5.22 -4.63 -5.58
C ALA A 59 -6.55 -5.06 -6.19
N THR A 60 -6.50 -5.63 -7.39
CA THR A 60 -7.67 -6.26 -8.02
C THR A 60 -7.39 -7.75 -8.17
N SER A 61 -8.33 -8.56 -7.72
CA SER A 61 -8.32 -10.02 -7.86
C SER A 61 -8.62 -10.41 -9.31
N LEU A 62 -8.16 -11.59 -9.72
CA LEU A 62 -8.49 -12.16 -11.03
C LEU A 62 -9.99 -12.38 -11.25
N PHE A 63 -10.76 -12.44 -10.16
CA PHE A 63 -12.21 -12.59 -10.19
C PHE A 63 -12.97 -11.26 -10.18
N GLY A 64 -12.25 -10.13 -10.33
CA GLY A 64 -12.84 -8.78 -10.34
C GLY A 64 -13.16 -8.20 -8.96
N GLU A 65 -12.78 -8.89 -7.88
CA GLU A 65 -12.87 -8.36 -6.51
C GLU A 65 -11.79 -7.30 -6.29
N CYS A 66 -12.07 -6.30 -5.45
CA CYS A 66 -11.09 -5.28 -5.11
C CYS A 66 -10.62 -5.46 -3.68
N GLY A 67 -9.32 -5.36 -3.45
CA GLY A 67 -8.70 -5.53 -2.16
C GLY A 67 -7.87 -4.34 -1.75
N VAL A 68 -7.74 -4.13 -0.44
CA VAL A 68 -6.79 -3.18 0.14
C VAL A 68 -5.62 -3.98 0.70
N VAL A 69 -4.45 -3.81 0.11
CA VAL A 69 -3.19 -4.36 0.61
C VAL A 69 -2.58 -3.36 1.59
N ARG A 70 -2.16 -3.87 2.75
CA ARG A 70 -1.56 -3.09 3.83
C ARG A 70 -0.22 -3.71 4.16
N HIS A 71 0.82 -2.90 4.26
CA HIS A 71 2.14 -3.32 4.70
C HIS A 71 2.62 -2.42 5.83
N TRP A 72 3.16 -2.98 6.91
CA TRP A 72 3.61 -2.17 8.05
C TRP A 72 4.77 -2.83 8.79
N GLY A 73 5.66 -2.00 9.33
CA GLY A 73 6.86 -2.51 9.99
C GLY A 73 7.72 -1.42 10.59
N ARG A 74 8.85 -1.83 11.16
CA ARG A 74 9.96 -0.91 11.41
C ARG A 74 10.72 -0.72 10.11
N ILE A 75 11.14 0.50 9.83
CA ILE A 75 11.95 0.78 8.63
C ILE A 75 13.28 0.03 8.77
N GLY A 76 13.71 -0.64 7.68
CA GLY A 76 14.85 -1.57 7.68
C GLY A 76 14.50 -3.02 8.04
N THR A 77 13.21 -3.36 8.15
CA THR A 77 12.75 -4.75 8.36
C THR A 77 11.71 -5.12 7.30
N SER A 78 11.54 -6.42 7.03
CA SER A 78 10.51 -6.94 6.12
C SER A 78 9.07 -6.64 6.55
N GLY A 79 8.85 -6.29 7.82
CA GLY A 79 7.53 -5.90 8.32
C GLY A 79 6.50 -7.02 8.27
N ARG A 80 5.23 -6.64 8.10
CA ARG A 80 4.08 -7.54 7.96
C ARG A 80 3.13 -6.98 6.91
N SER A 81 2.51 -7.86 6.15
CA SER A 81 1.46 -7.51 5.20
C SER A 81 0.13 -8.14 5.58
N ARG A 82 -0.97 -7.52 5.13
CA ARG A 82 -2.32 -8.09 5.15
C ARG A 82 -3.14 -7.49 4.04
N THR A 83 -3.88 -8.35 3.35
CA THR A 83 -4.87 -7.97 2.35
C THR A 83 -6.26 -8.14 2.92
N GLU A 84 -7.13 -7.18 2.64
CA GLU A 84 -8.56 -7.25 2.94
C GLU A 84 -9.32 -7.10 1.64
N TRP A 85 -10.07 -8.14 1.26
CA TRP A 85 -10.81 -8.23 0.00
C TRP A 85 -12.25 -7.75 0.19
N PHE A 86 -12.78 -7.10 -0.84
CA PHE A 86 -14.12 -6.56 -0.91
C PHE A 86 -14.77 -6.96 -2.24
N ASN A 87 -16.08 -7.22 -2.18
CA ASN A 87 -16.86 -7.60 -3.36
C ASN A 87 -17.12 -6.41 -4.31
N GLU A 88 -17.06 -5.19 -3.78
CA GLU A 88 -17.31 -3.96 -4.55
C GLU A 88 -16.08 -3.03 -4.54
N PRO A 89 -15.70 -2.45 -5.69
CA PRO A 89 -14.56 -1.53 -5.79
C PRO A 89 -14.71 -0.31 -4.88
N GLN A 90 -15.92 0.23 -4.77
CA GLN A 90 -16.20 1.40 -3.94
C GLN A 90 -15.96 1.13 -2.45
N GLN A 91 -16.16 -0.12 -1.99
CA GLN A 91 -15.88 -0.50 -0.60
C GLN A 91 -14.38 -0.56 -0.34
N ALA A 92 -13.60 -1.09 -1.28
CA ALA A 92 -12.14 -1.11 -1.19
C ALA A 92 -11.56 0.31 -1.19
N GLU A 93 -12.03 1.19 -2.08
CA GLU A 93 -11.63 2.60 -2.13
C GLU A 93 -11.99 3.35 -0.83
N ALA A 94 -13.21 3.16 -0.34
CA ALA A 94 -13.64 3.77 0.93
C ALA A 94 -12.76 3.29 2.09
N ALA A 95 -12.48 1.99 2.19
CA ALA A 95 -11.61 1.42 3.20
C ALA A 95 -10.18 1.97 3.10
N PHE A 96 -9.63 2.10 1.89
CA PHE A 96 -8.33 2.72 1.64
C PHE A 96 -8.28 4.16 2.18
N LEU A 97 -9.26 5.00 1.81
CA LEU A 97 -9.32 6.38 2.25
C LEU A 97 -9.51 6.51 3.77
N ILE A 98 -10.32 5.65 4.38
CA ILE A 98 -10.52 5.60 5.83
C ILE A 98 -9.20 5.31 6.54
N LEU A 99 -8.44 4.31 6.08
CA LEU A 99 -7.13 3.95 6.64
C LEU A 99 -6.12 5.06 6.47
N LEU A 100 -6.03 5.64 5.27
CA LEU A 100 -5.13 6.75 4.98
C LEU A 100 -5.38 7.93 5.92
N ARG A 101 -6.64 8.35 6.05
CA ARG A 101 -7.04 9.43 6.97
C ARG A 101 -6.78 9.07 8.44
N ALA A 102 -7.04 7.83 8.83
CA ALA A 102 -6.79 7.37 10.19
C ALA A 102 -5.29 7.38 10.54
N LYS A 103 -4.42 6.98 9.59
CA LYS A 103 -2.97 6.97 9.80
C LYS A 103 -2.37 8.36 9.76
N ARG A 104 -2.83 9.24 8.87
CA ARG A 104 -2.48 10.67 8.88
C ARG A 104 -2.77 11.32 10.23
N ARG A 105 -3.97 11.08 10.80
CA ARG A 105 -4.32 11.56 12.15
C ARG A 105 -3.42 11.01 13.26
N ARG A 106 -2.76 9.87 13.06
CA ARG A 106 -1.80 9.28 14.00
C ARG A 106 -0.37 9.81 13.81
N GLY A 107 -0.15 10.79 12.94
CA GLY A 107 1.16 11.37 12.66
C GLY A 107 1.98 10.60 11.64
N TYR A 108 1.36 9.75 10.81
CA TYR A 108 2.01 9.18 9.64
C TYR A 108 1.93 10.16 8.48
N ALA A 109 3.06 10.47 7.85
CA ALA A 109 3.18 11.38 6.72
C ALA A 109 3.73 10.63 5.49
N PRO A 110 3.32 11.00 4.26
CA PRO A 110 3.94 10.47 3.05
C PRO A 110 5.43 10.81 2.97
#